data_AF-A0A843E9H6-F1
#
_entry.id   AF-A0A843E9H6-F1
#
_cell.length_a   1.000
_cell.length_b   1.000
_cell.length_c   1.000
_cell.angle_alpha   90.00
_cell.angle_beta   90.00
_cell.angle_gamma   90.00
#
_symmetry.space_group_name_H-M   'P 1'
#
loop_
_entity.id
_entity.type
_entity.pdbx_description
1 polymer ?
#
loop_
_entity_poly.entity_id
_entity_poly.type
_entity_poly.pdbx_seq_one_letter_code
_entity_poly.pdbx_strand_id
1 'polypeptide(L)'
;MKEINIIGMGMSEKTLTAEALELIIEADILIGAKRLINEFSHMNKPSFNAYLSNDILEIIEETDAEKIAILVSGDVGFYSAAEKLVDVLKDYNPNLISGISSVSYFFAKCSLPWKDANLISCHGLDTNIVSSVRRNRFTFALTGKNIPELQKELVKYGFGDLKVWVGENLGSDEESIQESTISELAGNQFSSLTVLIIENPDFDSRIRTGIPDEEFIRGKVPMTKSEVRAVCLSKLSINPDDVAYDIGCGTGSVTIEMAFSAYDGKVYAFDKNEEAIELLKQNCQKFHLDNVEAICGL
;
A
#
# COMPACT_ATOMS: atom_id res chain seq x y z
N MET A 1 33.23 -18.66 6.25
CA MET A 1 32.20 -18.03 5.40
C MET A 1 31.42 -17.13 6.34
N LYS A 2 31.24 -15.86 6.01
CA LYS A 2 30.54 -14.91 6.89
C LYS A 2 29.10 -15.35 7.06
N GLU A 3 28.63 -15.40 8.30
CA GLU A 3 27.23 -15.65 8.63
C GLU A 3 26.49 -14.31 8.63
N ILE A 4 25.52 -14.15 7.72
CA ILE A 4 24.78 -12.91 7.55
C ILE A 4 23.33 -13.14 7.90
N ASN A 5 22.86 -12.45 8.94
CA ASN A 5 21.47 -12.51 9.40
C ASN A 5 20.81 -11.15 9.13
N ILE A 6 19.80 -11.11 8.25
CA ILE A 6 18.95 -9.93 8.04
C ILE A 6 17.74 -10.07 8.97
N ILE A 7 17.64 -9.19 9.94
CA ILE A 7 16.78 -9.34 11.10
C ILE A 7 15.68 -8.27 11.10
N GLY A 8 14.43 -8.72 11.01
CA GLY A 8 13.26 -7.89 11.25
C GLY A 8 13.14 -7.54 12.74
N MET A 9 13.35 -6.26 13.06
CA MET A 9 13.32 -5.74 14.43
C MET A 9 11.93 -5.74 15.08
N GLY A 10 10.87 -5.91 14.31
CA GLY A 10 9.53 -5.55 14.74
C GLY A 10 9.37 -4.03 14.83
N MET A 11 8.50 -3.58 15.75
CA MET A 11 8.23 -2.15 15.96
C MET A 11 9.28 -1.49 16.87
N SER A 12 9.86 -2.26 17.79
CA SER A 12 10.98 -1.88 18.66
C SER A 12 11.61 -3.13 19.28
N GLU A 13 12.69 -2.96 20.05
CA GLU A 13 13.35 -4.00 20.84
C GLU A 13 12.37 -4.82 21.70
N LYS A 14 11.31 -4.16 22.21
CA LYS A 14 10.24 -4.80 23.00
C LYS A 14 9.44 -5.86 22.23
N THR A 15 9.49 -5.82 20.90
CA THR A 15 8.74 -6.70 19.98
C THR A 15 9.63 -7.68 19.23
N LEU A 16 10.92 -7.74 19.56
CA LEU A 16 11.84 -8.73 19.00
C LEU A 16 11.37 -10.15 19.26
N THR A 17 11.60 -11.01 18.28
CA THR A 17 11.52 -12.45 18.49
C THR A 17 12.74 -12.90 19.31
N ALA A 18 12.61 -14.02 20.01
CA ALA A 18 13.72 -14.58 20.79
C ALA A 18 14.91 -14.94 19.89
N GLU A 19 14.65 -15.50 18.71
CA GLU A 19 15.65 -15.83 17.70
C GLU A 19 16.40 -14.58 17.21
N ALA A 20 15.68 -13.49 16.90
CA ALA A 20 16.28 -12.24 16.48
C ALA A 20 17.21 -11.67 17.56
N LEU A 21 16.78 -11.68 18.83
CA LEU A 21 17.60 -11.18 19.93
C LEU A 21 18.86 -12.04 20.14
N GLU A 22 18.75 -13.37 20.06
CA GLU A 22 19.88 -14.28 20.17
C GLU A 22 20.94 -13.99 19.10
N LEU A 23 20.53 -13.86 17.84
CA LEU A 23 21.43 -13.56 16.73
C LEU A 23 22.08 -12.17 16.85
N ILE A 24 21.37 -11.18 17.39
CA ILE A 24 21.93 -9.85 17.68
C ILE A 24 22.99 -9.94 18.80
N ILE A 25 22.72 -10.72 19.85
CA ILE A 25 23.67 -10.94 20.96
C ILE A 25 24.91 -11.68 20.47
N GLU A 26 24.77 -12.64 19.56
CA GLU A 26 25.90 -13.39 19.01
C GLU A 26 26.69 -12.66 17.93
N ALA A 27 26.08 -11.70 17.22
CA ALA A 27 26.74 -10.98 16.15
C ALA A 27 27.96 -10.20 16.62
N ASP A 28 29.04 -10.23 15.83
CA ASP A 28 30.25 -9.45 16.08
C ASP A 28 29.98 -7.95 15.83
N ILE A 29 29.17 -7.66 14.81
CA ILE A 29 28.82 -6.30 14.39
C ILE A 29 27.33 -6.17 14.06
N LEU A 30 26.79 -4.97 14.27
CA LEU A 30 25.45 -4.59 13.84
C LEU A 30 25.51 -3.61 12.67
N ILE A 31 24.66 -3.78 11.67
CA ILE A 31 24.54 -2.86 10.53
C ILE A 31 23.07 -2.48 10.39
N GLY A 32 22.76 -1.20 10.19
CA GLY A 32 21.38 -0.78 9.92
C GLY A 32 21.17 0.72 10.04
N ALA A 33 19.93 1.16 9.86
CA ALA A 33 19.59 2.56 10.06
C ALA A 33 19.86 3.00 11.50
N LYS A 34 20.40 4.22 11.69
CA LYS A 34 20.76 4.80 12.99
C LYS A 34 19.73 4.56 14.11
N ARG A 35 18.43 4.69 13.80
CA ARG A 35 17.34 4.44 14.77
C ARG A 35 17.40 3.01 15.35
N LEU A 36 17.60 2.01 14.51
CA LEU A 36 17.55 0.60 14.90
C LEU A 36 18.79 0.20 15.71
N ILE A 37 19.98 0.55 15.21
CA ILE A 37 21.24 0.22 15.92
C ILE A 37 21.35 0.92 17.28
N ASN A 38 20.74 2.11 17.44
CA ASN A 38 20.75 2.84 18.70
C ASN A 38 19.98 2.14 19.82
N GLU A 39 18.98 1.31 19.51
CA GLU A 39 18.26 0.51 20.52
C GLU A 39 19.21 -0.43 21.27
N PHE A 40 20.27 -0.90 20.60
CA PHE A 40 21.28 -1.80 21.17
C PHE A 40 22.57 -1.11 21.63
N SER A 41 22.56 0.23 21.76
CA SER A 41 23.72 0.99 22.22
C SER A 41 24.24 0.52 23.59
N HIS A 42 23.35 0.01 24.45
CA HIS A 42 23.66 -0.56 25.76
C HIS A 42 24.55 -1.82 25.69
N MET A 43 24.59 -2.52 24.54
CA MET A 43 25.43 -3.72 24.34
C MET A 43 26.89 -3.39 23.99
N ASN A 44 27.22 -2.14 23.67
CA ASN A 44 28.57 -1.69 23.27
C ASN A 44 29.19 -2.50 22.11
N LYS A 45 28.36 -3.01 21.19
CA LYS A 45 28.81 -3.71 19.98
C LYS A 45 29.25 -2.72 18.89
N PRO A 46 30.28 -3.01 18.09
CA PRO A 46 30.58 -2.24 16.89
C PRO A 46 29.35 -2.18 15.99
N SER A 47 28.91 -0.97 15.65
CA SER A 47 27.67 -0.73 14.93
C SER A 47 27.88 0.26 13.80
N PHE A 48 27.38 -0.06 12.61
CA PHE A 48 27.56 0.73 11.40
C PHE A 48 26.22 1.28 10.92
N ASN A 49 26.13 2.61 10.80
CA ASN A 49 24.95 3.26 10.26
C ASN A 49 24.97 3.20 8.73
N ALA A 50 24.28 2.21 8.16
CA ALA A 50 24.12 2.04 6.72
C ALA A 50 22.72 1.48 6.42
N TYR A 51 22.12 1.96 5.32
CA TYR A 51 20.77 1.55 4.91
C TYR A 51 20.66 1.29 3.40
N LEU A 52 21.62 1.75 2.61
CA LEU A 52 21.72 1.42 1.19
C LEU A 52 22.43 0.08 1.03
N SER A 53 21.92 -0.76 0.15
CA SER A 53 22.42 -2.13 -0.03
C SER A 53 23.90 -2.18 -0.43
N ASN A 54 24.37 -1.20 -1.20
CA ASN A 54 25.79 -1.12 -1.61
C ASN A 54 26.71 -0.72 -0.45
N ASP A 55 26.33 0.27 0.35
CA ASP A 55 27.10 0.68 1.53
C ASP A 55 27.20 -0.49 2.54
N ILE A 56 26.11 -1.25 2.69
CA ILE A 56 26.08 -2.44 3.54
C ILE A 56 27.03 -3.52 2.99
N LEU A 57 27.03 -3.76 1.68
CA LEU A 57 27.95 -4.70 1.04
C LEU A 57 29.42 -4.29 1.24
N GLU A 58 29.75 -3.01 1.06
CA GLU A 58 31.11 -2.50 1.27
C GLU A 58 31.60 -2.76 2.71
N ILE A 59 30.76 -2.47 3.71
CA ILE A 59 31.07 -2.79 5.12
C ILE A 59 31.31 -4.29 5.31
N ILE A 60 30.46 -5.13 4.69
CA ILE A 60 30.58 -6.59 4.78
C ILE A 60 31.87 -7.07 4.11
N GLU A 61 32.32 -6.47 3.01
CA GLU A 61 33.56 -6.87 2.33
C GLU A 61 34.82 -6.44 3.11
N GLU A 62 34.79 -5.27 3.74
CA GLU A 62 35.96 -4.70 4.45
C GLU A 62 36.17 -5.23 5.87
N THR A 63 35.11 -5.72 6.53
CA THR A 63 35.19 -6.17 7.92
C THR A 63 35.81 -7.57 8.06
N ASP A 64 36.53 -7.82 9.16
CA ASP A 64 37.00 -9.17 9.54
C ASP A 64 35.96 -9.95 10.37
N ALA A 65 34.79 -9.36 10.65
CA ALA A 65 33.71 -9.99 11.40
C ALA A 65 33.17 -11.27 10.72
N GLU A 66 32.89 -12.30 11.49
CA GLU A 66 32.35 -13.57 10.99
C GLU A 66 30.83 -13.63 11.13
N LYS A 67 30.26 -13.07 12.21
CA LYS A 67 28.81 -13.02 12.46
C LYS A 67 28.29 -11.60 12.31
N ILE A 68 27.40 -11.38 11.34
CA ILE A 68 26.90 -10.05 10.97
C ILE A 68 25.38 -10.03 11.12
N ALA A 69 24.86 -9.08 11.91
CA ALA A 69 23.43 -8.81 12.00
C ALA A 69 23.08 -7.50 11.27
N ILE A 70 22.24 -7.60 10.24
CA ILE A 70 21.71 -6.47 9.48
C ILE A 70 20.28 -6.20 9.96
N LEU A 71 20.06 -5.07 10.61
CA LEU A 71 18.78 -4.72 11.23
C LEU A 71 17.88 -3.98 10.24
N VAL A 72 16.67 -4.49 10.02
CA VAL A 72 15.61 -3.83 9.25
C VAL A 72 14.37 -3.59 10.13
N SER A 73 13.59 -2.55 9.81
CA SER A 73 12.39 -2.21 10.59
C SER A 73 11.25 -3.17 10.30
N GLY A 74 10.45 -3.52 11.32
CA GLY A 74 9.29 -4.37 11.14
C GLY A 74 9.68 -5.80 10.77
N ASP A 75 9.19 -6.25 9.61
CA ASP A 75 9.43 -7.59 9.09
C ASP A 75 10.34 -7.55 7.86
N VAL A 76 10.94 -8.69 7.51
CA VAL A 76 11.77 -8.85 6.31
C VAL A 76 10.96 -8.97 5.02
N GLY A 77 9.68 -9.35 5.09
CA GLY A 77 8.83 -9.63 3.92
C GLY A 77 7.84 -8.54 3.53
N PHE A 78 7.69 -7.47 4.32
CA PHE A 78 6.66 -6.45 4.08
C PHE A 78 7.26 -5.04 3.89
N TYR A 79 7.34 -4.59 2.62
CA TYR A 79 7.93 -3.30 2.22
C TYR A 79 9.31 -3.03 2.86
N SER A 80 10.13 -4.06 2.95
CA SER A 80 11.40 -4.06 3.67
C SER A 80 12.59 -3.79 2.76
N ALA A 81 13.66 -3.22 3.32
CA ALA A 81 14.96 -3.14 2.62
C ALA A 81 15.58 -4.53 2.38
N ALA A 82 15.09 -5.56 3.08
CA ALA A 82 15.56 -6.93 2.96
C ALA A 82 15.48 -7.47 1.52
N GLU A 83 14.45 -7.14 0.74
CA GLU A 83 14.29 -7.59 -0.65
C GLU A 83 15.54 -7.24 -1.50
N LYS A 84 15.94 -5.96 -1.47
CA LYS A 84 17.14 -5.49 -2.20
C LYS A 84 18.43 -6.04 -1.62
N LEU A 85 18.48 -6.27 -0.30
CA LEU A 85 19.66 -6.82 0.36
C LEU A 85 19.90 -8.28 -0.01
N VAL A 86 18.85 -9.08 -0.15
CA VAL A 86 18.96 -10.49 -0.57
C VAL A 86 19.61 -10.59 -1.95
N ASP A 87 19.22 -9.73 -2.89
CA ASP A 87 19.79 -9.72 -4.24
C ASP A 87 21.28 -9.36 -4.24
N VAL A 88 21.67 -8.32 -3.48
CA VAL A 88 23.05 -7.85 -3.38
C VAL A 88 23.94 -8.83 -2.62
N LEU A 89 23.39 -9.51 -1.61
CA LEU A 89 24.12 -10.42 -0.73
C LEU A 89 23.95 -11.90 -1.12
N LYS A 90 23.41 -12.21 -2.30
CA LYS A 90 23.11 -13.58 -2.74
C LYS A 90 24.28 -14.56 -2.60
N ASP A 91 25.51 -14.10 -2.80
CA ASP A 91 26.73 -14.92 -2.73
C ASP A 91 27.09 -15.32 -1.29
N TYR A 92 26.51 -14.65 -0.30
CA TYR A 92 26.63 -14.96 1.12
C TYR A 92 25.47 -15.82 1.65
N ASN A 93 24.42 -16.05 0.86
CA ASN A 93 23.21 -16.79 1.25
C ASN A 93 22.64 -16.34 2.61
N PRO A 94 22.17 -15.08 2.73
CA PRO A 94 21.78 -14.49 4.01
C PRO A 94 20.57 -15.20 4.61
N ASN A 95 20.57 -15.35 5.94
CA ASN A 95 19.43 -15.83 6.69
C ASN A 95 18.45 -14.67 6.92
N LEU A 96 17.17 -14.89 6.62
CA LEU A 96 16.10 -13.93 6.86
C LEU A 96 15.36 -14.29 8.14
N ILE A 97 15.38 -13.39 9.13
CA ILE A 97 14.71 -13.57 10.41
C ILE A 97 13.47 -12.67 10.46
N SER A 98 12.30 -13.29 10.50
CA SER A 98 11.02 -12.57 10.54
C SER A 98 10.88 -11.72 11.80
N GLY A 99 10.23 -10.58 11.62
CA GLY A 99 9.89 -9.65 12.70
C GLY A 99 8.39 -9.40 12.77
N ILE A 100 7.95 -8.73 13.84
CA ILE A 100 6.55 -8.33 13.96
C ILE A 100 6.28 -7.13 13.04
N SER A 101 5.58 -7.36 11.92
CA SER A 101 5.23 -6.28 10.99
C SER A 101 4.27 -5.26 11.61
N SER A 102 4.28 -4.02 11.09
CA SER A 102 3.33 -2.98 11.49
C SER A 102 1.88 -3.39 11.26
N VAL A 103 1.63 -4.23 10.24
CA VAL A 103 0.32 -4.84 9.98
C VAL A 103 -0.12 -5.65 11.20
N SER A 104 0.62 -6.73 11.52
CA SER A 104 0.24 -7.64 12.59
C SER A 104 0.13 -6.94 13.95
N TYR A 105 1.07 -6.03 14.25
CA TYR A 105 1.08 -5.25 15.48
C TYR A 105 -0.13 -4.32 15.58
N PHE A 106 -0.43 -3.58 14.51
CA PHE A 106 -1.48 -2.56 14.56
C PHE A 106 -2.87 -3.19 14.61
N PHE A 107 -3.14 -4.23 13.80
CA PHE A 107 -4.39 -4.96 13.88
C PHE A 107 -4.61 -5.57 15.28
N ALA A 108 -3.57 -6.13 15.90
CA ALA A 108 -3.66 -6.65 17.27
C ALA A 108 -4.01 -5.54 18.28
N LYS A 109 -3.36 -4.37 18.19
CA LYS A 109 -3.65 -3.21 19.05
C LYS A 109 -5.08 -2.69 18.89
N CYS A 110 -5.62 -2.74 17.68
CA CYS A 110 -7.01 -2.38 17.40
C CYS A 110 -8.02 -3.51 17.72
N SER A 111 -7.55 -4.68 18.16
CA SER A 111 -8.40 -5.88 18.37
C SER A 111 -9.17 -6.30 17.11
N LEU A 112 -8.54 -6.15 15.94
CA LEU A 112 -9.13 -6.45 14.63
C LEU A 112 -8.51 -7.71 14.01
N PRO A 113 -9.29 -8.52 13.29
CA PRO A 113 -8.75 -9.60 12.46
C PRO A 113 -8.13 -9.03 11.18
N TRP A 114 -7.09 -9.67 10.66
CA TRP A 114 -6.40 -9.22 9.44
C TRP A 114 -6.35 -10.26 8.31
N LYS A 115 -6.98 -11.43 8.50
CA LYS A 115 -6.94 -12.57 7.55
C LYS A 115 -7.30 -12.21 6.09
N ASP A 116 -8.22 -11.26 5.92
CA ASP A 116 -8.76 -10.84 4.62
C ASP A 116 -8.46 -9.33 4.39
N ALA A 117 -7.44 -8.80 5.07
CA ALA A 117 -7.05 -7.40 4.91
C ALA A 117 -6.24 -7.21 3.63
N ASN A 118 -6.59 -6.19 2.86
CA ASN A 118 -5.80 -5.74 1.72
C ASN A 118 -4.67 -4.85 2.22
N LEU A 119 -3.43 -5.15 1.82
CA LEU A 119 -2.24 -4.45 2.29
C LEU A 119 -1.65 -3.65 1.14
N ILE A 120 -1.58 -2.33 1.31
CA ILE A 120 -1.05 -1.42 0.29
C ILE A 120 0.00 -0.47 0.88
N SER A 121 0.86 0.03 0.01
CA SER A 121 1.73 1.17 0.32
C SER A 121 1.31 2.35 -0.52
N CYS A 122 0.85 3.40 0.16
CA CYS A 122 0.58 4.70 -0.44
C CYS A 122 1.80 5.62 -0.36
N HIS A 123 2.96 5.13 0.08
CA HIS A 123 4.18 5.94 0.19
C HIS A 123 4.87 6.06 -1.18
N GLY A 124 4.71 7.22 -1.85
CA GLY A 124 5.48 7.55 -3.06
C GLY A 124 5.01 6.86 -4.35
N LEU A 125 3.80 6.32 -4.40
CA LEU A 125 3.22 5.64 -5.57
C LEU A 125 1.82 6.16 -5.91
N ASP A 126 1.48 6.21 -7.20
CA ASP A 126 0.09 6.32 -7.68
C ASP A 126 -0.68 5.06 -7.27
N THR A 127 -1.29 5.09 -6.08
CA THR A 127 -1.95 3.93 -5.48
C THR A 127 -3.46 4.11 -5.57
N ASN A 128 -4.17 3.10 -6.09
CA ASN A 128 -5.64 3.11 -6.17
C ASN A 128 -6.27 2.82 -4.79
N ILE A 129 -6.12 3.75 -3.84
CA ILE A 129 -6.65 3.57 -2.47
C ILE A 129 -8.17 3.46 -2.47
N VAL A 130 -8.88 4.16 -3.37
CA VAL A 130 -10.34 4.11 -3.45
C VAL A 130 -10.79 2.73 -3.90
N SER A 131 -10.15 2.17 -4.94
CA SER A 131 -10.37 0.79 -5.37
C SER A 131 -10.11 -0.20 -4.23
N SER A 132 -9.00 -0.04 -3.52
CA SER A 132 -8.63 -0.87 -2.37
C SER A 132 -9.69 -0.87 -1.28
N VAL A 133 -10.14 0.32 -0.85
CA VAL A 133 -11.17 0.50 0.18
C VAL A 133 -12.54 0.01 -0.30
N ARG A 134 -12.90 0.26 -1.56
CA ARG A 134 -14.17 -0.20 -2.14
C ARG A 134 -14.27 -1.72 -2.15
N ARG A 135 -13.17 -2.42 -2.45
CA ARG A 135 -13.15 -3.87 -2.72
C ARG A 135 -12.91 -4.74 -1.48
N ASN A 136 -12.48 -4.17 -0.37
CA ASN A 136 -12.03 -4.93 0.78
C ASN A 136 -12.62 -4.43 2.09
N ARG A 137 -12.93 -5.37 3.00
CA ARG A 137 -13.44 -5.01 4.32
C ARG A 137 -12.42 -4.19 5.12
N PHE A 138 -11.18 -4.67 5.18
CA PHE A 138 -10.09 -3.95 5.82
C PHE A 138 -9.03 -3.61 4.78
N THR A 139 -8.66 -2.34 4.72
CA THR A 139 -7.49 -1.89 3.96
C THR A 139 -6.46 -1.34 4.93
N PHE A 140 -5.28 -1.96 4.97
CA PHE A 140 -4.12 -1.41 5.64
C PHE A 140 -3.29 -0.61 4.66
N ALA A 141 -3.01 0.64 4.97
CA ALA A 141 -2.18 1.51 4.16
C ALA A 141 -0.92 1.93 4.93
N LEU A 142 0.25 1.60 4.39
CA LEU A 142 1.46 2.33 4.72
C LEU A 142 1.35 3.74 4.13
N THR A 143 1.53 4.76 4.96
CA THR A 143 1.42 6.15 4.51
C THR A 143 2.75 6.88 4.70
N GLY A 144 2.80 8.10 4.21
CA GLY A 144 3.78 9.08 4.67
C GLY A 144 3.08 10.40 4.92
N LYS A 145 3.65 11.48 4.39
CA LYS A 145 3.08 12.82 4.51
C LYS A 145 1.83 13.07 3.64
N ASN A 146 1.29 12.03 3.00
CA ASN A 146 0.24 12.11 1.99
C ASN A 146 -1.18 11.80 2.51
N ILE A 147 -1.37 11.68 3.82
CA ILE A 147 -2.69 11.45 4.42
C ILE A 147 -3.72 12.52 3.99
N PRO A 148 -3.40 13.83 3.90
CA PRO A 148 -4.37 14.82 3.44
C PRO A 148 -4.87 14.58 2.01
N GLU A 149 -4.03 14.07 1.11
CA GLU A 149 -4.39 13.72 -0.26
C GLU A 149 -5.28 12.49 -0.29
N LEU A 150 -4.88 11.42 0.40
CA LEU A 150 -5.67 10.18 0.52
C LEU A 150 -7.06 10.45 1.12
N GLN A 151 -7.10 11.30 2.15
CA GLN A 151 -8.34 11.73 2.79
C GLN A 151 -9.28 12.42 1.81
N LYS A 152 -8.78 13.42 1.07
CA LYS A 152 -9.57 14.16 0.08
C LYS A 152 -10.09 13.24 -1.02
N GLU A 153 -9.26 12.33 -1.47
CA GLU A 153 -9.62 11.37 -2.52
C GLU A 153 -10.71 10.40 -2.06
N LEU A 154 -10.56 9.80 -0.88
CA LEU A 154 -11.57 8.91 -0.30
C LEU A 154 -12.89 9.65 -0.06
N VAL A 155 -12.88 10.89 0.46
CA VAL A 155 -14.10 11.71 0.61
C VAL A 155 -14.74 12.00 -0.75
N LYS A 156 -13.96 12.38 -1.76
CA LYS A 156 -14.44 12.66 -3.12
C LYS A 156 -15.20 11.46 -3.70
N TYR A 157 -14.76 10.24 -3.40
CA TYR A 157 -15.42 9.01 -3.82
C TYR A 157 -16.35 8.43 -2.75
N GLY A 158 -16.88 9.24 -1.83
CA GLY A 158 -17.99 8.84 -0.96
C GLY A 158 -17.61 7.97 0.25
N PHE A 159 -16.32 7.87 0.59
CA PHE A 159 -15.84 7.08 1.73
C PHE A 159 -15.55 7.92 2.99
N GLY A 160 -16.07 9.14 3.06
CA GLY A 160 -15.80 10.07 4.16
C GLY A 160 -16.23 9.57 5.54
N ASP A 161 -17.35 8.84 5.62
CA ASP A 161 -17.90 8.35 6.89
C ASP A 161 -17.32 6.99 7.30
N LEU A 162 -16.42 6.41 6.50
CA LEU A 162 -15.80 5.14 6.85
C LEU A 162 -14.90 5.30 8.08
N LYS A 163 -14.94 4.26 8.90
CA LYS A 163 -14.13 4.15 10.10
C LYS A 163 -12.66 3.93 9.74
N VAL A 164 -11.78 4.65 10.41
CA VAL A 164 -10.34 4.55 10.25
C VAL A 164 -9.63 4.51 11.59
N TRP A 165 -8.63 3.64 11.71
CA TRP A 165 -7.65 3.70 12.79
C TRP A 165 -6.35 4.28 12.25
N VAL A 166 -5.79 5.23 12.98
CA VAL A 166 -4.51 5.86 12.69
C VAL A 166 -3.51 5.38 13.73
N GLY A 167 -2.42 4.77 13.28
CA GLY A 167 -1.33 4.30 14.11
C GLY A 167 -0.07 5.08 13.81
N GLU A 168 0.46 5.81 14.79
CA GLU A 168 1.64 6.65 14.66
C GLU A 168 2.76 6.14 15.57
N ASN A 169 3.99 6.13 15.05
CA ASN A 169 5.20 5.74 15.79
C ASN A 169 5.04 4.43 16.59
N LEU A 170 4.37 3.45 15.97
CA LEU A 170 4.03 2.17 16.60
C LEU A 170 5.26 1.51 17.25
N GLY A 171 5.09 0.99 18.46
CA GLY A 171 6.11 0.33 19.28
C GLY A 171 7.12 1.25 19.97
N SER A 172 7.09 2.57 19.71
CA SER A 172 7.91 3.55 20.40
C SER A 172 7.22 4.12 21.65
N ASP A 173 7.94 4.92 22.43
CA ASP A 173 7.35 5.64 23.57
C ASP A 173 6.43 6.81 23.14
N GLU A 174 6.50 7.21 21.86
CA GLU A 174 5.61 8.21 21.23
C GLU A 174 4.44 7.54 20.46
N GLU A 175 4.16 6.25 20.74
CA GLU A 175 3.05 5.52 20.11
C GLU A 175 1.72 6.23 20.35
N SER A 176 1.00 6.51 19.27
CA SER A 176 -0.37 7.02 19.30
C SER A 176 -1.24 6.14 18.42
N ILE A 177 -2.38 5.69 18.96
CA ILE A 177 -3.39 4.95 18.23
C ILE A 177 -4.74 5.61 18.48
N GLN A 178 -5.39 6.05 17.41
CA GLN A 178 -6.68 6.72 17.48
C GLN A 178 -7.66 6.15 16.46
N GLU A 179 -8.93 6.21 16.82
CA GLU A 179 -10.06 5.86 15.97
C GLU A 179 -10.77 7.15 15.53
N SER A 180 -11.16 7.22 14.26
CA SER A 180 -11.82 8.38 13.67
C SER A 180 -12.61 7.97 12.42
N THR A 181 -13.11 8.95 11.67
CA THR A 181 -13.63 8.79 10.31
C THR A 181 -12.68 9.40 9.29
N ILE A 182 -12.76 8.99 8.02
CA ILE A 182 -11.93 9.58 6.97
C ILE A 182 -12.13 11.10 6.89
N SER A 183 -13.37 11.60 6.99
CA SER A 183 -13.68 13.03 6.97
C SER A 183 -12.97 13.81 8.09
N GLU A 184 -12.86 13.24 9.28
CA GLU A 184 -12.25 13.85 10.47
C GLU A 184 -10.72 13.89 10.43
N LEU A 185 -10.07 13.16 9.50
CA LEU A 185 -8.62 13.27 9.30
C LEU A 185 -8.22 14.62 8.69
N ALA A 186 -9.16 15.38 8.13
CA ALA A 186 -8.90 16.67 7.50
C ALA A 186 -8.31 17.69 8.48
N GLY A 187 -7.19 18.31 8.10
CA GLY A 187 -6.54 19.38 8.87
C GLY A 187 -5.65 18.90 10.03
N ASN A 188 -5.61 17.60 10.31
CA ASN A 188 -4.71 17.02 11.30
C ASN A 188 -3.27 16.94 10.77
N GLN A 189 -2.31 17.00 11.69
CA GLN A 189 -0.91 16.73 11.40
C GLN A 189 -0.55 15.36 11.96
N PHE A 190 0.15 14.58 11.15
CA PHE A 190 0.57 13.22 11.50
C PHE A 190 2.09 13.10 11.44
N SER A 191 2.64 12.18 12.21
CA SER A 191 4.03 11.74 12.13
C SER A 191 4.38 11.27 10.70
N SER A 192 5.68 11.23 10.39
CA SER A 192 6.14 10.57 9.17
C SER A 192 5.98 9.05 9.21
N LEU A 193 5.87 8.45 10.41
CA LEU A 193 5.69 7.02 10.61
C LEU A 193 4.23 6.74 10.99
N THR A 194 3.35 6.84 10.00
CA THR A 194 1.91 6.66 10.17
C THR A 194 1.37 5.56 9.26
N VAL A 195 0.48 4.75 9.80
CA VAL A 195 -0.24 3.70 9.08
C VAL A 195 -1.74 3.83 9.35
N LEU A 196 -2.55 3.41 8.38
CA LEU A 196 -4.01 3.43 8.48
C LEU A 196 -4.57 2.02 8.39
N ILE A 197 -5.63 1.74 9.16
CA ILE A 197 -6.57 0.64 8.89
C ILE A 197 -7.91 1.31 8.58
N ILE A 198 -8.46 1.04 7.40
CA ILE A 198 -9.77 1.54 6.98
C ILE A 198 -10.73 0.36 6.95
N GLU A 199 -11.86 0.47 7.66
CA GLU A 199 -12.94 -0.53 7.59
C GLU A 199 -14.06 -0.04 6.67
N ASN A 200 -14.33 -0.83 5.62
CA ASN A 200 -15.50 -0.70 4.78
C ASN A 200 -16.43 -1.91 5.01
N PRO A 201 -17.48 -1.78 5.84
CA PRO A 201 -18.40 -2.89 6.07
C PRO A 201 -19.23 -3.24 4.83
N ASP A 202 -19.40 -2.29 3.91
CA ASP A 202 -20.21 -2.40 2.69
C ASP A 202 -19.35 -2.65 1.44
N PHE A 203 -18.16 -3.22 1.61
CA PHE A 203 -17.24 -3.50 0.51
C PHE A 203 -17.86 -4.39 -0.58
N ASP A 204 -17.49 -4.12 -1.83
CA ASP A 204 -17.92 -4.88 -3.00
C ASP A 204 -16.71 -5.32 -3.85
N SER A 205 -16.32 -6.58 -3.68
CA SER A 205 -15.22 -7.21 -4.41
C SER A 205 -15.60 -7.69 -5.81
N ARG A 206 -16.88 -7.59 -6.22
CA ARG A 206 -17.33 -8.06 -7.54
C ARG A 206 -16.68 -7.25 -8.66
N ILE A 207 -16.32 -7.94 -9.74
CA ILE A 207 -16.04 -7.32 -11.04
C ILE A 207 -17.39 -7.21 -11.75
N ARG A 208 -17.86 -5.98 -11.98
CA ARG A 208 -19.15 -5.73 -12.58
C ARG A 208 -19.01 -5.64 -14.10
N THR A 209 -19.71 -6.51 -14.81
CA THR A 209 -19.83 -6.49 -16.28
C THR A 209 -21.31 -6.59 -16.67
N GLY A 210 -21.69 -5.99 -17.79
CA GLY A 210 -23.09 -5.89 -18.21
C GLY A 210 -23.94 -5.13 -17.20
N ILE A 211 -23.41 -4.02 -16.63
CA ILE A 211 -24.14 -3.22 -15.65
C ILE A 211 -25.47 -2.75 -16.27
N PRO A 212 -26.62 -2.82 -15.58
CA PRO A 212 -27.87 -2.31 -16.10
C PRO A 212 -27.78 -0.86 -16.58
N ASP A 213 -28.43 -0.60 -17.68
CA ASP A 213 -28.32 0.61 -18.48
C ASP A 213 -28.83 1.86 -17.71
N GLU A 214 -29.76 1.64 -16.79
CA GLU A 214 -30.40 2.59 -15.88
C GLU A 214 -29.55 2.96 -14.66
N GLU A 215 -28.51 2.18 -14.36
CA GLU A 215 -27.57 2.53 -13.28
C GLU A 215 -26.60 3.64 -13.70
N PHE A 216 -26.46 3.94 -14.98
CA PHE A 216 -25.60 5.04 -15.44
C PHE A 216 -26.32 6.38 -15.38
N ILE A 217 -25.60 7.42 -14.99
CA ILE A 217 -26.02 8.80 -15.25
C ILE A 217 -25.96 9.02 -16.76
N ARG A 218 -27.02 9.58 -17.34
CA ARG A 218 -27.19 9.75 -18.79
C ARG A 218 -27.27 11.22 -19.18
N GLY A 219 -26.75 11.52 -20.36
CA GLY A 219 -26.85 12.83 -21.01
C GLY A 219 -27.33 12.69 -22.45
N LYS A 220 -26.92 13.62 -23.32
CA LYS A 220 -27.24 13.55 -24.76
C LYS A 220 -26.27 12.69 -25.56
N VAL A 221 -25.15 12.30 -24.94
CA VAL A 221 -24.13 11.44 -25.54
C VAL A 221 -24.61 10.00 -25.65
N PRO A 222 -24.27 9.30 -26.74
CA PRO A 222 -24.68 7.92 -26.94
C PRO A 222 -24.05 6.98 -25.91
N MET A 223 -24.71 5.83 -25.71
CA MET A 223 -24.27 4.79 -24.78
C MET A 223 -24.41 3.42 -25.45
N THR A 224 -23.33 2.64 -25.44
CA THR A 224 -23.34 1.21 -25.82
C THR A 224 -24.27 0.46 -24.87
N LYS A 225 -25.12 -0.46 -25.34
CA LYS A 225 -26.08 -1.19 -24.49
C LYS A 225 -25.44 -2.29 -23.65
N SER A 226 -26.03 -2.57 -22.48
CA SER A 226 -25.53 -3.55 -21.50
C SER A 226 -25.13 -4.90 -22.12
N GLU A 227 -25.96 -5.48 -22.99
CA GLU A 227 -25.70 -6.78 -23.61
C GLU A 227 -24.48 -6.73 -24.52
N VAL A 228 -24.26 -5.60 -25.21
CA VAL A 228 -23.09 -5.39 -26.06
C VAL A 228 -21.85 -5.18 -25.20
N ARG A 229 -21.94 -4.37 -24.13
CA ARG A 229 -20.83 -4.16 -23.18
C ARG A 229 -20.37 -5.49 -22.60
N ALA A 230 -21.29 -6.32 -22.11
CA ALA A 230 -20.98 -7.63 -21.53
C ALA A 230 -20.17 -8.53 -22.48
N VAL A 231 -20.58 -8.59 -23.76
CA VAL A 231 -19.84 -9.36 -24.79
C VAL A 231 -18.46 -8.74 -25.05
N CYS A 232 -18.37 -7.42 -25.18
CA CYS A 232 -17.10 -6.73 -25.39
C CYS A 232 -16.12 -6.97 -24.23
N LEU A 233 -16.54 -6.76 -22.98
CA LEU A 233 -15.70 -6.93 -21.81
C LEU A 233 -15.23 -8.38 -21.64
N SER A 234 -16.12 -9.36 -21.88
CA SER A 234 -15.75 -10.78 -21.88
C SER A 234 -14.67 -11.09 -22.93
N LYS A 235 -14.76 -10.50 -24.12
CA LYS A 235 -13.78 -10.70 -25.20
C LYS A 235 -12.46 -9.96 -24.96
N LEU A 236 -12.48 -8.82 -24.28
CA LEU A 236 -11.29 -8.08 -23.91
C LEU A 236 -10.46 -8.83 -22.86
N SER A 237 -11.10 -9.55 -21.94
CA SER A 237 -10.42 -10.37 -20.90
C SER A 237 -9.35 -9.57 -20.14
N ILE A 238 -9.75 -8.37 -19.69
CA ILE A 238 -8.89 -7.40 -19.00
C ILE A 238 -8.39 -7.99 -17.67
N ASN A 239 -7.08 -7.97 -17.46
CA ASN A 239 -6.45 -8.34 -16.19
C ASN A 239 -6.55 -7.20 -15.16
N PRO A 240 -6.48 -7.52 -13.86
CA PRO A 240 -6.51 -6.52 -12.79
C PRO A 240 -5.54 -5.36 -12.96
N ASP A 241 -4.35 -5.61 -13.48
CA ASP A 241 -3.22 -4.67 -13.60
C ASP A 241 -3.06 -4.07 -15.00
N ASP A 242 -3.98 -4.36 -15.92
CA ASP A 242 -3.90 -3.86 -17.29
C ASP A 242 -4.04 -2.33 -17.36
N VAL A 243 -3.33 -1.73 -18.31
CA VAL A 243 -3.58 -0.36 -18.76
C VAL A 243 -4.46 -0.40 -20.00
N ALA A 244 -5.65 0.18 -19.91
CA ALA A 244 -6.64 0.12 -20.96
C ALA A 244 -6.99 1.50 -21.52
N TYR A 245 -7.37 1.56 -22.79
CA TYR A 245 -7.71 2.79 -23.50
C TYR A 245 -9.12 2.70 -24.09
N ASP A 246 -9.97 3.67 -23.77
CA ASP A 246 -11.32 3.81 -24.33
C ASP A 246 -11.38 5.07 -25.19
N ILE A 247 -11.51 4.90 -26.51
CA ILE A 247 -11.48 6.00 -27.48
C ILE A 247 -12.90 6.29 -27.97
N GLY A 248 -13.41 7.48 -27.69
CA GLY A 248 -14.81 7.86 -27.89
C GLY A 248 -15.69 7.34 -26.76
N CYS A 249 -15.31 7.63 -25.51
CA CYS A 249 -15.91 7.02 -24.33
C CYS A 249 -17.41 7.33 -24.15
N GLY A 250 -17.93 8.40 -24.76
CA GLY A 250 -19.35 8.74 -24.71
C GLY A 250 -19.85 8.90 -23.26
N THR A 251 -20.87 8.13 -22.88
CA THR A 251 -21.38 8.15 -21.48
C THR A 251 -20.40 7.55 -20.46
N GLY A 252 -19.32 6.90 -20.92
CA GLY A 252 -18.34 6.22 -20.06
C GLY A 252 -18.73 4.80 -19.66
N SER A 253 -19.86 4.27 -20.17
CA SER A 253 -20.38 2.97 -19.74
C SER A 253 -19.42 1.80 -19.95
N VAL A 254 -18.65 1.80 -21.05
CA VAL A 254 -17.61 0.80 -21.31
C VAL A 254 -16.39 1.07 -20.42
N THR A 255 -15.94 2.33 -20.34
CA THR A 255 -14.86 2.77 -19.45
C THR A 255 -15.04 2.29 -18.01
N ILE A 256 -16.25 2.45 -17.45
CA ILE A 256 -16.56 2.07 -16.07
C ILE A 256 -16.41 0.56 -15.86
N GLU A 257 -16.92 -0.27 -16.77
CA GLU A 257 -16.78 -1.73 -16.67
C GLU A 257 -15.33 -2.20 -16.92
N MET A 258 -14.58 -1.49 -17.77
CA MET A 258 -13.13 -1.71 -17.92
C MET A 258 -12.40 -1.41 -16.61
N ALA A 259 -12.76 -0.31 -15.93
CA ALA A 259 -12.18 0.10 -14.66
C ALA A 259 -12.54 -0.84 -13.49
N PHE A 260 -13.73 -1.45 -13.51
CA PHE A 260 -14.05 -2.54 -12.57
C PHE A 260 -13.16 -3.77 -12.77
N SER A 261 -12.72 -4.02 -14.01
CA SER A 261 -11.86 -5.16 -14.35
C SER A 261 -10.39 -4.87 -14.05
N ALA A 262 -9.86 -3.73 -14.50
CA ALA A 262 -8.51 -3.24 -14.26
C ALA A 262 -8.37 -2.53 -12.89
N TYR A 263 -8.83 -3.16 -11.81
CA TYR A 263 -8.96 -2.51 -10.50
C TYR A 263 -7.62 -2.19 -9.80
N ASP A 264 -6.53 -2.82 -10.23
CA ASP A 264 -5.13 -2.50 -9.85
C ASP A 264 -4.38 -1.75 -10.96
N GLY A 265 -5.00 -1.61 -12.14
CA GLY A 265 -4.47 -0.94 -13.32
C GLY A 265 -5.06 0.46 -13.52
N LYS A 266 -5.12 0.90 -14.78
CA LYS A 266 -5.58 2.25 -15.16
C LYS A 266 -6.37 2.22 -16.46
N VAL A 267 -7.43 3.02 -16.55
CA VAL A 267 -8.18 3.23 -17.79
C VAL A 267 -8.06 4.68 -18.23
N TYR A 268 -7.52 4.89 -19.43
CA TYR A 268 -7.48 6.20 -20.08
C TYR A 268 -8.65 6.33 -21.05
N ALA A 269 -9.53 7.29 -20.81
CA ALA A 269 -10.73 7.49 -21.60
C ALA A 269 -10.69 8.82 -22.34
N PHE A 270 -10.86 8.78 -23.66
CA PHE A 270 -10.74 9.93 -24.53
C PHE A 270 -12.09 10.23 -25.19
N ASP A 271 -12.47 11.50 -25.20
CA ASP A 271 -13.55 12.00 -26.03
C ASP A 271 -13.26 13.46 -26.42
N LYS A 272 -13.78 13.89 -27.57
CA LYS A 272 -13.71 15.28 -28.01
C LYS A 272 -14.85 16.13 -27.50
N ASN A 273 -15.91 15.49 -27.01
CA ASN A 273 -17.07 16.16 -26.44
C ASN A 273 -16.86 16.37 -24.95
N GLU A 274 -16.79 17.63 -24.51
CA GLU A 274 -16.69 17.99 -23.10
C GLU A 274 -17.85 17.43 -22.25
N GLU A 275 -19.06 17.32 -22.82
CA GLU A 275 -20.22 16.72 -22.14
C GLU A 275 -19.99 15.23 -21.84
N ALA A 276 -19.30 14.49 -22.73
CA ALA A 276 -18.94 13.09 -22.51
C ALA A 276 -17.96 12.94 -21.34
N ILE A 277 -16.94 13.80 -21.31
CA ILE A 277 -15.91 13.80 -20.26
C ILE A 277 -16.50 14.13 -18.90
N GLU A 278 -17.38 15.14 -18.83
CA GLU A 278 -18.04 15.48 -17.57
C GLU A 278 -18.98 14.36 -17.11
N LEU A 279 -19.74 13.75 -18.02
CA LEU A 279 -20.62 12.64 -17.70
C LEU A 279 -19.85 11.40 -17.23
N LEU A 280 -18.71 11.09 -17.85
CA LEU A 280 -17.82 10.03 -17.40
C LEU A 280 -17.32 10.29 -15.98
N LYS A 281 -16.86 11.52 -15.66
CA LYS A 281 -16.40 11.87 -14.31
C LYS A 281 -17.49 11.67 -13.25
N GLN A 282 -18.73 12.05 -13.58
CA GLN A 282 -19.89 11.83 -12.70
C GLN A 282 -20.17 10.34 -12.47
N ASN A 283 -20.09 9.53 -13.53
CA ASN A 283 -20.22 8.08 -13.41
C ASN A 283 -19.06 7.47 -12.60
N CYS A 284 -17.81 7.91 -12.78
CA CYS A 284 -16.68 7.44 -11.96
C CYS A 284 -16.91 7.73 -10.46
N GLN A 285 -17.41 8.91 -10.13
CA GLN A 285 -17.79 9.23 -8.74
C GLN A 285 -18.92 8.33 -8.23
N LYS A 286 -19.99 8.17 -9.02
CA LYS A 286 -21.14 7.32 -8.68
C LYS A 286 -20.75 5.86 -8.43
N PHE A 287 -19.80 5.33 -9.19
CA PHE A 287 -19.35 3.94 -9.10
C PHE A 287 -18.10 3.76 -8.20
N HIS A 288 -17.61 4.84 -7.58
CA HIS A 288 -16.45 4.83 -6.68
C HIS A 288 -15.15 4.35 -7.37
N LEU A 289 -14.84 4.89 -8.55
CA LEU A 289 -13.70 4.48 -9.38
C LEU A 289 -12.70 5.63 -9.58
N ASP A 290 -11.49 5.48 -9.02
CA ASP A 290 -10.36 6.42 -9.11
C ASP A 290 -9.34 6.06 -10.22
N ASN A 291 -9.39 4.83 -10.71
CA ASN A 291 -8.49 4.30 -11.72
C ASN A 291 -8.85 4.72 -13.16
N VAL A 292 -9.66 5.77 -13.34
CA VAL A 292 -10.01 6.33 -14.66
C VAL A 292 -9.43 7.72 -14.84
N GLU A 293 -8.72 7.94 -15.95
CA GLU A 293 -8.28 9.25 -16.39
C GLU A 293 -9.08 9.69 -17.63
N ALA A 294 -9.94 10.71 -17.45
CA ALA A 294 -10.78 11.24 -18.51
C ALA A 294 -10.09 12.42 -19.19
N ILE A 295 -9.82 12.29 -20.50
CA ILE A 295 -9.01 13.21 -21.29
C ILE A 295 -9.88 13.79 -22.42
N CYS A 296 -10.04 15.11 -22.40
CA CYS A 296 -10.67 15.82 -23.51
C CYS A 296 -9.65 16.04 -24.62
N GLY A 297 -9.84 15.40 -25.77
CA GLY A 297 -8.94 15.45 -26.93
C GLY A 297 -9.52 16.21 -28.13
N LEU A 298 -8.66 16.54 -29.11
CA LEU A 298 -9.04 17.17 -30.38
C LEU A 298 -9.44 16.12 -31.43
#